data_AF-A0A1L6ZNL5-F1
#
_entry.id   AF-A0A1L6ZNL5-F1
#
_cell.length_a   1.000
_cell.length_b   1.000
_cell.length_c   1.000
_cell.angle_alpha   90.00
_cell.angle_beta   90.00
_cell.angle_gamma   90.00
#
_symmetry.space_group_name_H-M   'P 1'
#
loop_
_entity.id
_entity.type
_entity.pdbx_description
1 polymer ?
#
loop_
_entity_poly.entity_id
_entity_poly.type
_entity_poly.pdbx_seq_one_letter_code
_entity_poly.pdbx_strand_id
1 'polypeptide(L)' 'MSPKEAFRIFIRFQLENGEKLAHLDLSSEDIDKFISGVEVDATFYDELENFLKEYIGFYGENYGIEL' A
#
# COMPACT_ATOMS: atom_id res chain seq x y z
N MET A 1 7.52 -16.49 -6.03
CA MET A 1 7.41 -15.07 -5.67
C MET A 1 7.57 -14.96 -4.18
N SER A 2 8.56 -14.20 -3.72
CA SER A 2 8.76 -13.91 -2.31
C SER A 2 7.74 -12.88 -1.82
N PRO A 3 7.40 -12.85 -0.51
CA PRO A 3 6.54 -11.79 0.05
C PRO A 3 7.05 -10.38 -0.26
N LYS A 4 8.38 -10.20 -0.30
CA LYS A 4 9.03 -8.94 -0.65
C LYS A 4 8.75 -8.53 -2.10
N GLU A 5 8.86 -9.47 -3.06
CA GLU A 5 8.51 -9.20 -4.45
C GLU A 5 7.03 -8.88 -4.62
N ALA A 6 6.14 -9.59 -3.91
CA ALA A 6 4.70 -9.33 -3.94
C ALA A 6 4.37 -7.93 -3.42
N PHE A 7 5.00 -7.50 -2.33
CA PHE A 7 4.85 -6.15 -1.77
C PHE A 7 5.28 -5.07 -2.77
N ARG A 8 6.46 -5.21 -3.39
CA ARG A 8 6.95 -4.28 -4.42
C ARG A 8 5.96 -4.12 -5.57
N ILE A 9 5.45 -5.23 -6.07
CA ILE A 9 4.47 -5.25 -7.16
C ILE A 9 3.19 -4.54 -6.74
N PHE A 10 2.68 -4.84 -5.55
CA PHE A 10 1.47 -4.24 -5.03
C PHE A 10 1.59 -2.73 -4.86
N ILE A 11 2.59 -2.23 -4.13
CA ILE A 11 2.76 -0.79 -3.88
C ILE A 11 3.02 -0.03 -5.17
N ARG A 12 3.85 -0.57 -6.08
CA ARG A 12 4.07 0.05 -7.39
C ARG A 12 2.76 0.23 -8.14
N PHE A 13 1.93 -0.82 -8.20
CA PHE A 13 0.64 -0.75 -8.88
C PHE A 13 -0.27 0.34 -8.28
N GLN A 14 -0.29 0.48 -6.95
CA GLN A 14 -1.06 1.55 -6.30
C GLN A 14 -0.53 2.95 -6.65
N LEU A 15 0.79 3.14 -6.63
CA LEU A 15 1.41 4.44 -6.93
C LEU A 15 1.25 4.83 -8.40
N GLU A 16 1.41 3.88 -9.33
CA GLU A 16 1.20 4.12 -10.76
C GLU A 16 -0.26 4.43 -11.10
N ASN A 17 -1.22 3.79 -10.40
CA ASN A 17 -2.64 4.13 -10.56
C ASN A 17 -3.00 5.44 -9.86
N GLY A 18 -2.40 5.72 -8.70
CA GLY A 18 -2.52 7.01 -8.03
C GLY A 18 -2.04 8.14 -8.93
N GLU A 19 -0.91 7.97 -9.63
CA GLU A 19 -0.45 8.93 -10.62
C GLU A 19 -1.46 9.12 -11.76
N LYS A 20 -2.00 8.02 -12.31
CA LYS A 20 -2.96 8.07 -13.41
C LYS A 20 -4.33 8.66 -13.03
N LEU A 21 -4.79 8.41 -11.80
CA LEU A 21 -6.15 8.74 -11.35
C LEU A 21 -6.22 10.01 -10.51
N ALA A 22 -5.16 10.30 -9.76
CA ALA A 22 -5.12 11.38 -8.78
C ALA A 22 -3.97 12.37 -9.02
N HIS A 23 -3.13 12.18 -10.06
CA HIS A 23 -2.00 13.06 -10.39
C HIS A 23 -1.12 13.34 -9.17
N LEU A 24 -0.44 12.31 -8.69
CA LEU A 24 0.45 12.41 -7.54
C LEU A 24 1.77 13.14 -7.87
N ASP A 25 1.97 13.50 -9.13
CA ASP A 25 3.19 14.10 -9.69
C ASP A 25 4.45 13.25 -9.40
N LEU A 26 4.30 11.93 -9.42
CA LEU A 26 5.38 10.98 -9.17
C LEU A 26 6.00 10.48 -10.47
N SER A 27 7.31 10.65 -10.64
CA SER A 27 8.03 9.97 -11.70
C SER A 27 8.23 8.48 -11.37
N SER A 28 8.55 7.66 -12.38
CA SER A 28 8.91 6.25 -12.14
C SER A 28 10.11 6.11 -11.19
N GLU A 29 11.05 7.04 -11.22
CA GLU A 29 12.20 7.05 -10.30
C GLU A 29 11.79 7.35 -8.85
N ASP A 30 10.80 8.23 -8.65
CA ASP A 30 10.27 8.54 -7.32
C ASP A 30 9.52 7.35 -6.72
N ILE A 31 8.76 6.63 -7.55
CA ILE A 31 8.10 5.37 -7.16
C ILE A 31 9.14 4.34 -6.72
N ASP A 32 10.24 4.19 -7.47
CA ASP A 32 11.32 3.25 -7.14
C ASP A 32 12.02 3.60 -5.82
N LYS A 33 12.29 4.89 -5.61
CA LYS A 33 12.86 5.41 -4.37
C LYS A 33 11.94 5.19 -3.18
N PHE A 34 10.65 5.48 -3.33
CA PHE A 34 9.65 5.29 -2.28
C PHE A 34 9.57 3.83 -1.86
N ILE A 35 9.41 2.91 -2.82
CA ILE A 35 9.33 1.47 -2.53
C ILE A 35 10.59 1.00 -1.79
N SER A 36 11.77 1.43 -2.25
CA SER A 36 13.04 1.05 -1.62
C SER A 36 13.16 1.55 -0.18
N GLY A 37 12.63 2.73 0.13
CA GLY A 37 12.61 3.30 1.48
C GLY A 37 11.62 2.58 2.40
N VAL A 38 10.40 2.34 1.92
CA VAL A 38 9.35 1.69 2.70
C VAL A 38 9.71 0.24 3.08
N GLU A 39 10.43 -0.48 2.22
CA GLU A 39 10.84 -1.85 2.50
C GLU A 39 11.66 -2.07 3.76
N VAL A 40 12.28 -1.02 4.27
CA VAL A 40 13.10 -1.06 5.49
C VAL A 40 12.45 -0.29 6.65
N ASP A 41 11.27 0.29 6.44
CA ASP A 41 10.56 1.09 7.43
C ASP A 41 9.50 0.26 8.16
N ALA A 42 9.86 -0.20 9.35
CA ALA A 42 8.93 -0.93 10.23
C ALA A 42 7.70 -0.10 10.62
N THR A 43 7.83 1.22 10.73
CA THR A 43 6.73 2.11 11.15
C THR A 43 5.63 2.14 10.09
N PHE A 44 6.02 2.18 8.82
CA PHE A 44 5.06 2.12 7.71
C PHE A 44 4.21 0.86 7.77
N TYR A 45 4.81 -0.29 8.08
CA TYR A 45 4.08 -1.55 8.16
C TYR A 45 3.11 -1.57 9.35
N ASP A 46 3.51 -1.05 10.50
CA ASP A 46 2.64 -0.94 11.68
C ASP A 46 1.45 0.00 11.41
N GLU A 47 1.70 1.14 10.76
CA GLU A 47 0.63 2.09 10.37
C GLU A 47 -0.31 1.48 9.33
N LEU A 48 0.22 0.78 8.33
CA LEU A 48 -0.58 0.08 7.32
C LEU A 48 -1.44 -1.02 7.95
N GLU A 49 -0.89 -1.81 8.88
CA GLU A 49 -1.64 -2.83 9.59
C GLU A 49 -2.78 -2.22 10.41
N ASN A 50 -2.52 -1.14 11.16
CA ASN A 50 -3.53 -0.45 11.94
C ASN A 50 -4.64 0.13 11.05
N PHE A 51 -4.27 0.79 9.94
CA PHE A 51 -5.22 1.27 8.95
C PHE A 51 -6.11 0.15 8.42
N LEU A 52 -5.53 -1.00 8.04
CA LEU A 52 -6.30 -2.13 7.53
C LEU A 52 -7.26 -2.69 8.57
N LYS A 53 -6.84 -2.82 9.83
CA LYS A 53 -7.70 -3.27 10.93
C LYS A 53 -8.88 -2.32 11.13
N GLU A 54 -8.63 -1.01 11.17
CA GLU A 54 -9.69 -0.01 11.31
C GLU A 54 -10.64 -0.04 10.11
N TYR A 55 -10.10 -0.07 8.89
CA TYR A 55 -10.90 -0.10 7.68
C TYR A 55 -11.80 -1.34 7.59
N ILE A 56 -11.27 -2.52 7.92
CA ILE A 56 -12.06 -3.75 7.99
C ILE A 56 -13.06 -3.67 9.16
N GLY A 57 -12.69 -3.07 10.28
CA GLY A 57 -13.59 -2.81 11.41
C GLY A 57 -14.81 -1.98 11.01
N PHE A 58 -14.59 -0.90 10.25
CA PHE A 58 -15.66 0.01 9.84
C PHE A 58 -16.48 -0.51 8.67
N TYR A 59 -15.86 -1.19 7.71
CA TYR A 59 -16.50 -1.51 6.43
C TYR A 59 -16.63 -3.01 6.15
N GLY A 60 -16.01 -3.88 6.97
CA GLY A 60 -15.97 -5.33 6.76
C GLY A 60 -17.35 -5.96 6.64
N GLU A 61 -18.31 -5.52 7.46
CA GLU A 61 -19.70 -5.99 7.41
C GLU A 61 -20.35 -5.76 6.04
N ASN A 62 -20.03 -4.66 5.37
CA ASN A 62 -20.56 -4.36 4.02
C ASN A 62 -20.09 -5.38 2.97
N TYR A 63 -19.01 -6.10 3.27
CA TYR A 63 -18.43 -7.14 2.44
C TYR A 63 -18.68 -8.56 2.99
N GLY A 64 -19.52 -8.71 4.03
CA GLY A 64 -19.81 -9.99 4.67
C GLY A 64 -18.69 -10.55 5.53
N ILE A 65 -17.78 -9.70 6.01
CA ILE A 65 -16.73 -10.07 6.96
C ILE A 65 -17.26 -9.79 8.37
N GLU A 66 -17.48 -10.84 9.14
CA GLU A 66 -17.75 -10.77 10.59
C GLU A 66 -16.41 -10.90 11.33
N LEU A 67 -16.09 -9.91 12.16
CA LEU A 67 -14.84 -9.82 12.94
C LEU A 67 -14.97 -10.44 14.33
#